data_AF-A0A1F8QUB9-F1
#
_entry.id   AF-A0A1F8QUB9-F1
#
_cell.length_a   1.000
_cell.length_b   1.000
_cell.length_c   1.000
_cell.angle_alpha   90.00
_cell.angle_beta   90.00
_cell.angle_gamma   90.00
#
_symmetry.space_group_name_H-M   'P 1'
#
loop_
_entity.id
_entity.type
_entity.pdbx_description
1 polymer ?
#
loop_
_entity_poly.entity_id
_entity_poly.type
_entity_poly.pdbx_seq_one_letter_code
_entity_poly.pdbx_strand_id
1 'polypeptide(L)'
;MLTIFAEHVMFVLRMQTLRRAVTVIGAAALLFGALAEIWGGAHAQSPARQTVVIEPYTEYMWWLIRWSTNEILCSIPVDHEGPPTIEEVSKACGAELATEWWNTPPCKLNNKPASRCEGVYVYLATITPKEREVVVQLPKPTVWLTLEGCPQTTPDEVCPSLPILALTGEEPLPDQSIVAVQGTYDGEPFYCPGNVCRLQMRATPLLGVTVEFWADSSYGDSSEHYFAQVRAIESGVSPVPGGSGWYVDVISSQWLGKPLTSCARIWEAFPPAGTPPGCLLRITLSC
;
A
#
# COMPACT_ATOMS: atom_id res chain seq x y z
N MET A 1 -2.53 -21.72 86.26
CA MET A 1 -3.53 -20.76 85.73
C MET A 1 -2.90 -19.54 85.02
N LEU A 2 -1.56 -19.39 84.96
CA LEU A 2 -0.89 -18.31 84.22
C LEU A 2 -0.43 -18.68 82.79
N THR A 3 -0.40 -19.96 82.42
CA THR A 3 0.07 -20.41 81.10
C THR A 3 -0.98 -20.32 79.99
N ILE A 4 -2.27 -20.40 80.34
CA ILE A 4 -3.38 -20.39 79.35
C ILE A 4 -3.66 -18.97 78.82
N PHE A 5 -3.40 -17.93 79.62
CA PHE A 5 -3.59 -16.54 79.18
C PHE A 5 -2.55 -16.06 78.15
N ALA A 6 -1.33 -16.62 78.17
CA ALA A 6 -0.27 -16.22 77.24
C ALA A 6 -0.50 -16.74 75.80
N GLU A 7 -1.07 -17.94 75.65
CA GLU A 7 -1.34 -18.53 74.32
C GLU A 7 -2.50 -17.84 73.60
N HIS A 8 -3.53 -17.38 74.32
CA HIS A 8 -4.64 -16.63 73.71
C HIS A 8 -4.22 -15.24 73.21
N VAL A 9 -3.36 -14.54 73.95
CA VAL A 9 -2.88 -13.20 73.55
C VAL A 9 -1.96 -13.29 72.33
N MET A 10 -1.09 -14.31 72.26
CA MET A 10 -0.22 -14.55 71.09
C MET A 10 -1.00 -14.94 69.83
N PHE A 11 -2.10 -15.68 69.97
CA PHE A 11 -2.93 -16.07 68.81
C PHE A 11 -3.66 -14.86 68.19
N VAL A 12 -4.19 -13.96 69.02
CA VAL A 12 -4.88 -12.74 68.55
C VAL A 12 -3.92 -11.76 67.86
N LEU A 13 -2.70 -11.60 68.39
CA LEU A 13 -1.66 -10.75 67.78
C LEU A 13 -1.17 -11.27 66.43
N ARG A 14 -1.02 -12.60 66.27
CA ARG A 14 -0.67 -13.22 64.97
C ARG A 14 -1.79 -13.08 63.93
N MET A 15 -3.05 -13.11 64.35
CA MET A 15 -4.19 -12.97 63.44
C MET A 15 -4.38 -11.53 62.94
N GLN A 16 -4.03 -10.53 63.76
CA GLN A 16 -4.08 -9.11 63.38
C GLN A 16 -2.94 -8.69 62.43
N THR A 17 -1.73 -9.23 62.60
CA THR A 17 -0.60 -8.96 61.69
C THR A 17 -0.80 -9.61 60.33
N LEU A 18 -1.39 -10.82 60.26
CA LEU A 18 -1.73 -11.47 58.99
C LEU A 18 -2.77 -10.69 58.18
N ARG A 19 -3.82 -10.16 58.85
CA ARG A 19 -4.85 -9.35 58.20
C ARG A 19 -4.31 -8.03 57.62
N ARG A 20 -3.35 -7.39 58.31
CA ARG A 20 -2.69 -6.16 57.82
C ARG A 20 -1.73 -6.44 56.66
N ALA A 21 -1.04 -7.58 56.65
CA ALA A 21 -0.17 -7.95 55.55
C ALA A 21 -0.96 -8.25 54.26
N VAL A 22 -2.09 -8.95 54.38
CA VAL A 22 -2.94 -9.31 53.22
C VAL A 22 -3.59 -8.07 52.59
N THR A 23 -4.04 -7.09 53.38
CA THR A 23 -4.62 -5.85 52.84
C THR A 23 -3.59 -4.94 52.17
N VAL A 24 -2.36 -4.87 52.69
CA VAL A 24 -1.29 -4.06 52.07
C VAL A 24 -0.82 -4.68 50.74
N ILE A 25 -0.69 -6.01 50.66
CA ILE A 25 -0.31 -6.71 49.42
C ILE A 25 -1.41 -6.61 48.36
N GLY A 26 -2.69 -6.73 48.76
CA GLY A 26 -3.82 -6.55 47.85
C GLY A 26 -3.94 -5.12 47.29
N ALA A 27 -3.68 -4.10 48.10
CA ALA A 27 -3.68 -2.71 47.65
C ALA A 27 -2.49 -2.39 46.71
N ALA A 28 -1.31 -2.96 46.96
CA ALA A 28 -0.14 -2.80 46.10
C ALA A 28 -0.31 -3.48 44.72
N ALA A 29 -0.96 -4.66 44.67
CA ALA A 29 -1.25 -5.35 43.41
C ALA A 29 -2.28 -4.61 42.55
N LEU A 30 -3.28 -3.95 43.17
CA LEU A 30 -4.24 -3.10 42.47
C LEU A 30 -3.61 -1.80 41.93
N LEU A 31 -2.64 -1.22 42.66
CA LEU A 31 -1.88 -0.05 42.20
C LEU A 31 -0.89 -0.38 41.07
N PHE A 32 -0.31 -1.59 41.04
CA PHE A 32 0.55 -2.03 39.94
C PHE A 32 -0.23 -2.49 38.70
N GLY A 33 -1.41 -3.10 38.87
CA GLY A 33 -2.29 -3.46 37.74
C GLY A 33 -2.80 -2.25 36.96
N ALA A 34 -3.05 -1.13 37.65
CA ALA A 34 -3.50 0.11 37.02
C ALA A 34 -2.40 0.89 36.26
N LEU A 35 -1.12 0.55 36.44
CA LEU A 35 0.00 1.18 35.71
C LEU A 35 0.46 0.38 34.48
N ALA A 36 -0.02 -0.87 34.31
CA ALA A 36 0.35 -1.72 33.17
C ALA A 36 -0.39 -1.36 31.87
N GLU A 37 -1.47 -0.57 31.91
CA GLU A 37 -2.26 -0.22 30.72
C GLU A 37 -1.83 1.08 30.02
N ILE A 38 -0.82 1.79 30.53
CA ILE A 38 -0.38 3.09 29.94
C ILE A 38 0.72 2.90 28.87
N TRP A 39 1.19 1.68 28.63
CA TRP A 39 2.16 1.38 27.59
C TRP A 39 1.46 0.80 26.34
N GLY A 40 0.36 1.44 25.94
CA GLY A 40 -0.15 1.30 24.58
C GLY A 40 0.91 1.85 23.63
N GLY A 41 1.56 0.95 22.89
CA GLY A 41 2.64 1.30 21.97
C GLY A 41 2.23 2.47 21.08
N ALA A 42 3.03 3.54 21.13
CA ALA A 42 3.02 4.55 20.11
C ALA A 42 3.51 3.88 18.81
N HIS A 43 2.60 3.29 18.05
CA HIS A 43 2.86 2.97 16.65
C HIS A 43 3.07 4.32 15.97
N ALA A 44 4.32 4.63 15.64
CA ALA A 44 4.63 5.75 14.75
C ALA A 44 3.89 5.50 13.43
N GLN A 45 2.77 6.19 13.21
CA GLN A 45 2.12 6.19 11.92
C GLN A 45 3.07 6.87 10.94
N SER A 46 3.51 6.14 9.91
CA SER A 46 4.25 6.73 8.80
C SER A 46 3.45 7.90 8.21
N PRO A 47 4.12 8.98 7.80
CA PRO A 47 3.44 10.16 7.26
C PRO A 47 2.61 9.77 6.04
N ALA A 48 1.38 10.31 5.96
CA ALA A 48 0.49 10.05 4.84
C ALA A 48 1.07 10.67 3.56
N ARG A 49 1.44 9.82 2.59
CA ARG A 49 2.05 10.21 1.31
C ARG A 49 0.99 10.83 0.37
N GLN A 50 0.60 12.07 0.66
CA GLN A 50 -0.46 12.82 -0.04
C GLN A 50 -0.08 14.29 -0.22
N THR A 51 -0.64 14.95 -1.23
CA THR A 51 -0.55 16.40 -1.43
C THR A 51 -1.90 16.98 -1.82
N VAL A 52 -2.10 18.27 -1.54
CA VAL A 52 -3.32 18.99 -1.92
C VAL A 52 -3.07 19.73 -3.23
N VAL A 53 -3.84 19.39 -4.25
CA VAL A 53 -3.86 20.08 -5.54
C VAL A 53 -5.09 20.97 -5.58
N ILE A 54 -4.88 22.25 -5.87
CA ILE A 54 -5.97 23.20 -6.07
C ILE A 54 -6.44 23.08 -7.51
N GLU A 55 -7.67 22.59 -7.69
CA GLU A 55 -8.29 22.43 -9.00
C GLU A 55 -9.28 23.57 -9.26
N PRO A 56 -9.05 24.42 -10.28
CA PRO A 56 -10.02 25.40 -10.69
C PRO A 56 -11.20 24.72 -11.41
N TYR A 57 -12.42 25.12 -11.08
CA TYR A 57 -13.63 24.70 -11.78
C TYR A 57 -14.58 25.89 -11.96
N THR A 58 -15.56 25.75 -12.84
CA THR A 58 -16.60 26.78 -13.04
C THR A 58 -17.90 26.28 -12.43
N GLU A 59 -18.43 27.00 -11.44
CA GLU A 59 -19.74 26.71 -10.88
C GLU A 59 -20.82 27.46 -11.67
N TYR A 60 -21.80 26.71 -12.17
CA TYR A 60 -23.01 27.22 -12.79
C TYR A 60 -24.14 27.10 -11.77
N MET A 61 -24.61 28.25 -11.28
CA MET A 61 -25.70 28.31 -10.31
C MET A 61 -27.03 28.42 -11.05
N TRP A 62 -27.86 27.39 -10.95
CA TRP A 62 -29.21 27.38 -11.49
C TRP A 62 -30.24 27.62 -10.40
N TRP A 63 -31.30 28.35 -10.70
CA TRP A 63 -32.47 28.48 -9.83
C TRP A 63 -33.61 27.65 -10.38
N LEU A 64 -34.26 26.87 -9.52
CA LEU A 64 -35.53 26.23 -9.84
C LEU A 64 -36.66 27.19 -9.47
N ILE A 65 -37.45 27.61 -10.45
CA ILE A 65 -38.44 28.69 -10.32
C ILE A 65 -39.82 28.17 -10.69
N ARG A 66 -40.84 28.54 -9.90
CA ARG A 66 -42.25 28.24 -10.21
C ARG A 66 -42.80 29.19 -11.26
N TRP A 67 -43.38 28.65 -12.33
CA TRP A 67 -43.93 29.46 -13.43
C TRP A 67 -45.01 30.45 -12.98
N SER A 68 -45.92 30.02 -12.10
CA SER A 68 -47.10 30.81 -11.72
C SER A 68 -46.78 32.00 -10.81
N THR A 69 -45.76 31.87 -9.95
CA THR A 69 -45.44 32.86 -8.91
C THR A 69 -44.09 33.55 -9.11
N ASN A 70 -43.25 33.05 -10.03
CA ASN A 70 -41.85 33.46 -10.18
C ASN A 70 -41.02 33.32 -8.89
N GLU A 71 -41.43 32.40 -8.02
CA GLU A 71 -40.78 32.10 -6.75
C GLU A 71 -39.58 31.18 -6.98
N ILE A 72 -38.42 31.52 -6.42
CA ILE A 72 -37.23 30.68 -6.42
C ILE A 72 -37.42 29.63 -5.33
N LEU A 73 -37.58 28.37 -5.74
CA LEU A 73 -37.80 27.24 -4.85
C LEU A 73 -36.49 26.67 -4.30
N CYS A 74 -35.42 26.72 -5.10
CA CYS A 74 -34.13 26.11 -4.77
C CYS A 74 -33.00 26.63 -5.66
N SER A 75 -31.76 26.55 -5.17
CA SER A 75 -30.54 26.81 -5.92
C SER A 75 -29.77 25.51 -6.16
N ILE A 76 -29.34 25.28 -7.39
CA ILE A 76 -28.71 24.05 -7.86
C ILE A 76 -27.32 24.40 -8.41
N PRO A 77 -26.25 24.24 -7.62
CA PRO A 77 -24.89 24.38 -8.12
C PRO A 77 -24.50 23.14 -8.93
N VAL A 78 -24.02 23.35 -10.17
CA VAL A 78 -23.41 22.30 -11.00
C VAL A 78 -22.05 22.74 -11.51
N ASP A 79 -21.15 21.79 -11.76
CA ASP A 79 -19.78 22.03 -12.23
C ASP A 79 -19.61 21.71 -13.73
N HIS A 80 -20.71 21.65 -14.49
CA HIS A 80 -20.71 21.41 -15.93
C HIS A 80 -21.56 22.44 -16.70
N GLU A 81 -21.28 22.57 -18.00
CA GLU A 81 -22.10 23.38 -18.89
C GLU A 81 -23.45 22.72 -19.19
N GLY A 82 -24.47 23.55 -19.37
CA GLY A 82 -25.83 23.11 -19.66
C GLY A 82 -26.75 23.05 -18.43
N PRO A 83 -28.04 22.74 -18.64
CA PRO A 83 -29.00 22.61 -17.54
C PRO A 83 -28.65 21.41 -16.64
N PRO A 84 -29.00 21.47 -15.34
CA PRO A 84 -28.75 20.36 -14.40
C PRO A 84 -29.50 19.10 -14.83
N THR A 85 -29.00 17.93 -14.41
CA THR A 85 -29.67 16.63 -14.51
C THR A 85 -30.71 16.44 -13.41
N ILE A 86 -31.63 15.48 -13.58
CA ILE A 86 -32.65 15.19 -12.54
C ILE A 86 -32.01 14.75 -11.23
N GLU A 87 -30.90 14.01 -11.28
CA GLU A 87 -30.13 13.58 -10.12
C GLU A 87 -29.53 14.77 -9.37
N GLU A 88 -29.02 15.78 -10.07
CA GLU A 88 -28.48 17.00 -9.47
C GLU A 88 -29.56 17.86 -8.84
N VAL A 89 -30.72 18.00 -9.51
CA VAL A 89 -31.88 18.67 -8.91
C VAL A 89 -32.36 17.90 -7.68
N SER A 90 -32.40 16.57 -7.73
CA SER A 90 -32.78 15.74 -6.58
C SER A 90 -31.80 15.87 -5.42
N LYS A 91 -30.49 15.97 -5.71
CA LYS A 91 -29.44 16.13 -4.69
C LYS A 91 -29.49 17.51 -4.03
N ALA A 92 -29.72 18.56 -4.80
CA ALA A 92 -29.75 19.94 -4.29
C ALA A 92 -31.09 20.31 -3.63
N CYS A 93 -32.21 19.85 -4.19
CA CYS A 93 -33.55 20.34 -3.87
C CYS A 93 -34.50 19.26 -3.31
N GLY A 94 -34.10 17.98 -3.35
CA GLY A 94 -34.93 16.86 -2.93
C GLY A 94 -35.75 16.23 -4.07
N ALA A 95 -36.19 14.99 -3.84
CA ALA A 95 -36.84 14.16 -4.86
C ALA A 95 -38.20 14.71 -5.34
N GLU A 96 -38.96 15.39 -4.48
CA GLU A 96 -40.26 15.96 -4.83
C GLU A 96 -40.13 17.05 -5.90
N LEU A 97 -39.24 18.02 -5.70
CA LEU A 97 -38.99 19.10 -6.64
C LEU A 97 -38.34 18.60 -7.93
N ALA A 98 -37.45 17.61 -7.85
CA ALA A 98 -36.88 16.96 -9.03
C ALA A 98 -37.96 16.27 -9.88
N THR A 99 -38.91 15.59 -9.23
CA THR A 99 -40.04 14.94 -9.89
C THR A 99 -41.03 15.95 -10.48
N GLU A 100 -41.32 17.04 -9.77
CA GLU A 100 -42.15 18.13 -10.30
C GLU A 100 -41.51 18.75 -11.55
N TRP A 101 -40.20 19.02 -11.50
CA TRP A 101 -39.46 19.57 -12.63
C TRP A 101 -39.45 18.62 -13.83
N TRP A 102 -39.15 17.34 -13.61
CA TRP A 102 -39.11 16.33 -14.67
C TRP A 102 -40.46 16.14 -15.37
N ASN A 103 -41.55 16.24 -14.61
CA ASN A 103 -42.91 16.12 -15.14
C ASN A 103 -43.49 17.46 -15.63
N THR A 104 -42.75 18.56 -15.55
CA THR A 104 -43.25 19.87 -16.00
C THR A 104 -43.36 19.89 -17.52
N PRO A 105 -44.58 20.10 -18.08
CA PRO A 105 -44.76 20.17 -19.52
C PRO A 105 -44.13 21.45 -20.10
N PRO A 106 -43.70 21.44 -21.37
CA PRO A 106 -43.16 22.63 -22.02
C PRO A 106 -44.12 23.84 -21.99
N CYS A 107 -43.63 24.98 -21.47
CA CYS A 107 -44.37 26.23 -21.43
C CYS A 107 -44.27 26.99 -22.77
N LYS A 108 -45.35 27.01 -23.56
CA LYS A 108 -45.41 27.76 -24.84
C LYS A 108 -45.88 29.21 -24.62
N LEU A 109 -44.93 30.12 -24.42
CA LEU A 109 -45.20 31.53 -24.12
C LEU A 109 -45.91 32.30 -25.26
N ASN A 110 -45.89 31.78 -26.49
CA ASN A 110 -46.56 32.41 -27.64
C ASN A 110 -48.08 32.43 -27.50
N ASN A 111 -48.66 31.50 -26.73
CA ASN A 111 -50.11 31.31 -26.63
C ASN A 111 -50.67 31.63 -25.24
N LYS A 112 -49.82 31.89 -24.24
CA LYS A 112 -50.23 32.26 -22.87
C LYS A 112 -49.09 32.95 -22.10
N PRO A 113 -49.41 33.87 -21.17
CA PRO A 113 -48.39 34.46 -20.29
C PRO A 113 -47.77 33.40 -19.38
N ALA A 114 -46.53 33.64 -18.94
CA ALA A 114 -45.74 32.75 -18.08
C ALA A 114 -46.49 32.33 -16.79
N SER A 115 -47.28 33.25 -16.21
CA SER A 115 -48.07 32.98 -15.00
C SER A 115 -49.17 31.91 -15.17
N ARG A 116 -49.51 31.55 -16.42
CA ARG A 116 -50.44 30.46 -16.75
C ARG A 116 -49.72 29.17 -17.17
N CYS A 117 -48.40 29.09 -17.00
CA CYS A 117 -47.66 27.86 -17.14
C CYS A 117 -47.67 27.09 -15.81
N GLU A 118 -47.76 25.77 -15.93
CA GLU A 118 -47.78 24.85 -14.80
C GLU A 118 -46.36 24.34 -14.54
N GLY A 119 -46.11 23.93 -13.30
CA GLY A 119 -44.83 23.36 -12.88
C GLY A 119 -43.73 24.40 -12.68
N VAL A 120 -42.49 23.98 -12.93
CA VAL A 120 -41.25 24.71 -12.61
C VAL A 120 -40.27 24.70 -13.78
N TYR A 121 -39.35 25.65 -13.81
CA TYR A 121 -38.27 25.71 -14.80
C TYR A 121 -36.95 26.09 -14.15
N VAL A 122 -35.84 25.81 -14.84
CA VAL A 122 -34.50 26.20 -14.40
C VAL A 122 -34.05 27.48 -15.09
N TYR A 123 -33.40 28.36 -14.34
CA TYR A 123 -32.82 29.62 -14.84
C TYR A 123 -31.37 29.72 -14.40
N LEU A 124 -30.45 29.97 -15.34
CA LEU A 124 -29.04 30.16 -15.03
C LEU A 124 -28.85 31.52 -14.35
N ALA A 125 -28.58 31.50 -13.05
CA ALA A 125 -28.47 32.69 -12.22
C ALA A 125 -27.06 33.29 -12.26
N THR A 126 -26.02 32.46 -12.18
CA THR A 126 -24.64 32.93 -12.13
C THR A 126 -23.67 31.87 -12.67
N ILE A 127 -22.56 32.33 -13.20
CA ILE A 127 -21.39 31.52 -13.56
C ILE A 127 -20.21 32.09 -12.77
N THR A 128 -19.51 31.29 -11.98
CA THR A 128 -18.41 31.78 -11.14
C THR A 128 -17.23 30.83 -11.16
N PRO A 129 -16.00 31.31 -11.45
CA PRO A 129 -14.80 30.51 -11.27
C PRO A 129 -14.57 30.27 -9.77
N LYS A 130 -14.34 29.01 -9.42
CA LYS A 130 -14.07 28.56 -8.06
C LYS A 130 -12.89 27.60 -8.05
N GLU A 131 -12.38 27.33 -6.85
CA GLU A 131 -11.31 26.38 -6.61
C GLU A 131 -11.80 25.32 -5.62
N ARG A 132 -11.34 24.09 -5.80
CA ARG A 132 -11.53 23.00 -4.83
C ARG A 132 -10.21 22.33 -4.52
N GLU A 133 -10.07 21.88 -3.29
CA GLU A 133 -8.92 21.10 -2.85
C GLU A 133 -9.14 19.62 -3.19
N VAL A 134 -8.24 19.06 -3.98
CA VAL A 134 -8.22 17.64 -4.32
C VAL A 134 -6.99 17.02 -3.68
N VAL A 135 -7.21 16.07 -2.79
CA VAL A 135 -6.13 15.30 -2.16
C VAL A 135 -5.67 14.22 -3.12
N VAL A 136 -4.41 14.29 -3.55
CA VAL A 136 -3.79 13.34 -4.49
C VAL A 136 -2.81 12.46 -3.72
N GLN A 137 -2.86 11.15 -3.97
CA GLN A 137 -1.88 10.19 -3.44
C GLN A 137 -0.60 10.25 -4.26
N LEU A 138 0.53 10.36 -3.58
CA LEU A 138 1.84 10.40 -4.19
C LEU A 138 2.40 8.96 -4.34
N PRO A 139 3.13 8.65 -5.43
CA PRO A 139 3.66 7.30 -5.67
C PRO A 139 4.70 6.94 -4.62
N LYS A 140 4.75 5.70 -4.14
CA LYS A 140 5.74 5.21 -3.14
C LYS A 140 7.12 4.94 -3.77
N PRO A 141 8.20 4.90 -2.97
CA PRO A 141 9.49 4.42 -3.44
C PRO A 141 9.41 2.95 -3.89
N THR A 142 10.33 2.54 -4.75
CA THR A 142 10.42 1.18 -5.30
C THR A 142 11.86 0.66 -5.24
N VAL A 143 12.05 -0.66 -5.30
CA VAL A 143 13.39 -1.28 -5.34
C VAL A 143 13.48 -2.23 -6.51
N TRP A 144 14.50 -2.07 -7.34
CA TRP A 144 14.76 -2.89 -8.52
C TRP A 144 15.96 -3.81 -8.32
N LEU A 145 15.94 -4.97 -8.99
CA LEU A 145 17.00 -5.98 -8.94
C LEU A 145 17.76 -6.08 -10.26
N THR A 146 19.08 -6.14 -10.17
CA THR A 146 20.00 -6.48 -11.26
C THR A 146 21.11 -7.43 -10.78
N LEU A 147 21.85 -8.01 -11.73
CA LEU A 147 23.05 -8.80 -11.45
C LEU A 147 24.28 -8.07 -11.98
N GLU A 148 25.27 -7.83 -11.12
CA GLU A 148 26.60 -7.34 -11.51
C GLU A 148 27.58 -8.53 -11.60
N GLY A 149 28.49 -8.49 -12.59
CA GLY A 149 29.50 -9.55 -12.76
C GLY A 149 29.00 -10.82 -13.46
N CYS A 150 27.78 -10.80 -14.02
CA CYS A 150 27.26 -11.90 -14.83
C CYS A 150 26.68 -11.40 -16.16
N PRO A 151 27.47 -11.42 -17.26
CA PRO A 151 26.99 -11.07 -18.58
C PRO A 151 26.06 -12.18 -19.10
N GLN A 152 24.75 -12.01 -18.91
CA GLN A 152 23.73 -12.96 -19.35
C GLN A 152 23.37 -12.68 -20.83
N THR A 153 24.24 -13.06 -21.77
CA THR A 153 23.95 -12.90 -23.21
C THR A 153 22.95 -13.94 -23.72
N THR A 154 22.95 -15.16 -23.17
CA THR A 154 21.93 -16.20 -23.42
C THR A 154 21.45 -16.89 -22.13
N PRO A 155 20.22 -17.45 -22.08
CA PRO A 155 19.68 -18.09 -20.86
C PRO A 155 20.43 -19.34 -20.41
N ASP A 156 21.24 -19.95 -21.29
CA ASP A 156 22.03 -21.14 -21.02
C ASP A 156 23.47 -20.81 -20.60
N GLU A 157 23.83 -19.52 -20.54
CA GLU A 157 25.17 -19.07 -20.15
C GLU A 157 25.35 -19.02 -18.64
N VAL A 158 26.41 -19.67 -18.20
CA VAL A 158 26.87 -19.66 -16.82
C VAL A 158 27.64 -18.37 -16.52
N CYS A 159 27.42 -17.81 -15.34
CA CYS A 159 28.25 -16.71 -14.86
C CYS A 159 29.68 -17.23 -14.59
N PRO A 160 30.74 -16.52 -14.99
CA PRO A 160 32.12 -16.98 -14.78
C PRO A 160 32.51 -17.03 -13.30
N SER A 161 31.86 -16.21 -12.49
CA SER A 161 31.99 -16.18 -11.03
C SER A 161 30.63 -15.91 -10.40
N LEU A 162 30.55 -16.14 -9.09
CA LEU A 162 29.35 -15.85 -8.31
C LEU A 162 29.06 -14.33 -8.34
N PRO A 163 27.93 -13.89 -8.91
CA PRO A 163 27.68 -12.47 -9.14
C PRO A 163 27.23 -11.74 -7.86
N ILE A 164 27.11 -10.42 -8.00
CA ILE A 164 26.51 -9.56 -6.98
C ILE A 164 25.05 -9.33 -7.36
N LEU A 165 24.15 -9.56 -6.40
CA LEU A 165 22.76 -9.15 -6.50
C LEU A 165 22.68 -7.68 -6.06
N ALA A 166 22.43 -6.79 -7.03
CA ALA A 166 22.32 -5.36 -6.78
C ALA A 166 20.85 -4.96 -6.65
N LEU A 167 20.49 -4.40 -5.49
CA LEU A 167 19.19 -3.83 -5.20
C LEU A 167 19.30 -2.30 -5.29
N THR A 168 18.52 -1.67 -6.15
CA THR A 168 18.55 -0.21 -6.36
C THR A 168 17.19 0.38 -6.00
N GLY A 169 17.16 1.15 -4.92
CA GLY A 169 16.00 1.94 -4.53
C GLY A 169 15.84 3.17 -5.43
N GLU A 170 14.60 3.45 -5.80
CA GLU A 170 14.17 4.59 -6.61
C GLU A 170 13.08 5.37 -5.86
N GLU A 171 13.32 6.68 -5.66
CA GLU A 171 12.35 7.59 -5.07
C GLU A 171 11.74 8.45 -6.19
N PRO A 172 10.43 8.31 -6.46
CA PRO A 172 9.78 9.05 -7.55
C PRO A 172 9.55 10.54 -7.23
N LEU A 173 9.56 10.95 -5.96
CA LEU A 173 9.30 12.34 -5.59
C LEU A 173 10.51 13.25 -5.80
N PRO A 174 10.30 14.46 -6.37
CA PRO A 174 11.36 15.46 -6.41
C PRO A 174 11.76 15.85 -4.98
N ASP A 175 13.04 16.14 -4.79
CA ASP A 175 13.65 16.55 -3.51
C ASP A 175 13.60 15.48 -2.39
N GLN A 176 13.20 14.25 -2.71
CA GLN A 176 13.30 13.10 -1.83
C GLN A 176 14.33 12.10 -2.36
N SER A 177 14.83 11.24 -1.47
CA SER A 177 15.85 10.24 -1.79
C SER A 177 15.68 8.99 -0.94
N ILE A 178 16.23 7.88 -1.43
CA ILE A 178 16.30 6.65 -0.64
C ILE A 178 17.42 6.77 0.40
N VAL A 179 17.07 6.58 1.67
CA VAL A 179 18.01 6.65 2.80
C VAL A 179 18.62 5.29 3.12
N ALA A 180 17.89 4.20 2.87
CA ALA A 180 18.39 2.84 3.07
C ALA A 180 17.64 1.83 2.19
N VAL A 181 18.31 0.74 1.87
CA VAL A 181 17.73 -0.48 1.32
C VAL A 181 18.02 -1.61 2.30
N GLN A 182 16.98 -2.36 2.66
CA GLN A 182 17.09 -3.40 3.69
C GLN A 182 16.16 -4.57 3.37
N GLY A 183 16.36 -5.68 4.08
CA GLY A 183 15.66 -6.91 3.78
C GLY A 183 16.21 -8.13 4.48
N THR A 184 15.80 -9.30 4.01
CA THR A 184 16.35 -10.59 4.41
C THR A 184 16.82 -11.38 3.19
N TYR A 185 17.95 -12.07 3.30
CA TYR A 185 18.48 -12.99 2.30
C TYR A 185 18.59 -14.36 2.95
N ASP A 186 17.78 -15.33 2.50
CA ASP A 186 17.69 -16.67 3.13
C ASP A 186 17.42 -16.59 4.65
N GLY A 187 16.55 -15.64 5.03
CA GLY A 187 16.21 -15.35 6.43
C GLY A 187 17.25 -14.54 7.21
N GLU A 188 18.44 -14.28 6.66
CA GLU A 188 19.44 -13.41 7.29
C GLU A 188 19.20 -11.94 6.95
N PRO A 189 19.08 -11.05 7.95
CA PRO A 189 18.82 -9.63 7.69
C PRO A 189 20.04 -8.93 7.08
N PHE A 190 19.78 -8.00 6.17
CA PHE A 190 20.77 -7.07 5.64
C PHE A 190 20.27 -5.63 5.71
N TYR A 191 21.22 -4.69 5.82
CA TYR A 191 20.95 -3.25 5.85
C TYR A 191 22.06 -2.52 5.09
N CYS A 192 21.67 -1.73 4.10
CA CYS A 192 22.58 -0.94 3.28
C CYS A 192 22.18 0.55 3.36
N PRO A 193 23.03 1.44 3.89
CA PRO A 193 22.77 2.87 3.82
C PRO A 193 22.87 3.36 2.37
N GLY A 194 21.97 4.27 1.98
CA GLY A 194 21.87 4.81 0.63
C GLY A 194 20.92 4.01 -0.27
N ASN A 195 20.93 4.35 -1.56
CA ASN A 195 19.97 3.83 -2.54
C ASN A 195 20.41 2.55 -3.25
N VAL A 196 21.63 2.05 -3.03
CA VAL A 196 22.12 0.82 -3.67
C VAL A 196 22.65 -0.14 -2.61
N CYS A 197 22.11 -1.35 -2.59
CA CYS A 197 22.60 -2.46 -1.77
C CYS A 197 23.20 -3.53 -2.67
N ARG A 198 24.47 -3.87 -2.42
CA ARG A 198 25.19 -4.91 -3.17
C ARG A 198 25.35 -6.13 -2.28
N LEU A 199 24.58 -7.17 -2.57
CA LEU A 199 24.65 -8.44 -1.86
C LEU A 199 25.51 -9.42 -2.64
N GLN A 200 26.60 -9.87 -2.02
CA GLN A 200 27.36 -10.99 -2.59
C GLN A 200 26.47 -12.23 -2.56
N MET A 201 26.18 -12.81 -3.73
CA MET A 201 25.40 -14.05 -3.78
C MET A 201 26.18 -15.18 -3.13
N ARG A 202 25.45 -16.20 -2.68
CA ARG A 202 25.98 -17.42 -2.08
C ARG A 202 25.51 -18.62 -2.89
N ALA A 203 26.19 -19.75 -2.80
CA ALA A 203 25.67 -21.00 -3.35
C ALA A 203 24.34 -21.34 -2.66
N THR A 204 23.32 -21.72 -3.45
CA THR A 204 21.97 -22.01 -2.95
C THR A 204 21.59 -23.47 -3.19
N PRO A 205 20.54 -23.99 -2.51
CA PRO A 205 19.91 -25.24 -2.89
C PRO A 205 19.33 -25.21 -4.31
N LEU A 206 18.94 -26.38 -4.83
CA LEU A 206 18.32 -26.53 -6.16
C LEU A 206 17.01 -25.74 -6.35
N LEU A 207 16.31 -25.46 -5.25
CA LEU A 207 15.09 -24.66 -5.23
C LEU A 207 15.36 -23.15 -5.05
N GLY A 208 16.61 -22.76 -4.89
CA GLY A 208 17.01 -21.40 -4.53
C GLY A 208 16.64 -21.02 -3.10
N VAL A 209 16.70 -19.72 -2.82
CA VAL A 209 16.38 -19.10 -1.54
C VAL A 209 15.53 -17.85 -1.79
N THR A 210 14.80 -17.42 -0.77
CA THR A 210 13.97 -16.21 -0.82
C THR A 210 14.76 -14.99 -0.35
N VAL A 211 14.59 -13.88 -1.06
CA VAL A 211 15.06 -12.55 -0.67
C VAL A 211 13.85 -11.64 -0.54
N GLU A 212 13.62 -11.13 0.66
CA GLU A 212 12.64 -10.07 0.92
C GLU A 212 13.38 -8.74 1.00
N PHE A 213 12.85 -7.68 0.40
CA PHE A 213 13.53 -6.38 0.39
C PHE A 213 12.57 -5.20 0.21
N TRP A 214 12.96 -4.06 0.78
CA TRP A 214 12.27 -2.78 0.65
C TRP A 214 13.27 -1.62 0.80
N ALA A 215 12.82 -0.40 0.52
CA ALA A 215 13.59 0.81 0.70
C ALA A 215 12.89 1.80 1.63
N ASP A 216 13.68 2.54 2.40
CA ASP A 216 13.23 3.65 3.21
C ASP A 216 13.54 4.98 2.51
N SER A 217 12.60 5.90 2.56
CA SER A 217 12.69 7.22 1.93
C SER A 217 12.96 8.32 2.95
N SER A 218 13.64 9.38 2.51
CA SER A 218 13.77 10.63 3.27
C SER A 218 12.43 11.32 3.54
N TYR A 219 11.37 10.93 2.82
CA TYR A 219 9.99 11.35 3.09
C TYR A 219 9.49 10.85 4.46
N GLY A 220 10.11 9.79 5.01
CA GLY A 220 9.75 9.19 6.29
C GLY A 220 8.85 7.96 6.17
N ASP A 221 8.69 7.41 4.96
CA ASP A 221 7.97 6.18 4.67
C ASP A 221 8.85 5.12 3.99
N SER A 222 8.30 3.93 3.79
CA SER A 222 8.97 2.79 3.17
C SER A 222 8.21 2.32 1.92
N SER A 223 8.93 1.67 1.00
CA SER A 223 8.32 0.99 -0.14
C SER A 223 7.47 -0.19 0.33
N GLU A 224 6.78 -0.81 -0.63
CA GLU A 224 6.27 -2.16 -0.40
C GLU A 224 7.43 -3.14 -0.15
N HIS A 225 7.11 -4.23 0.54
CA HIS A 225 8.00 -5.37 0.69
C HIS A 225 7.89 -6.21 -0.58
N TYR A 226 8.99 -6.32 -1.29
CA TYR A 226 9.11 -7.12 -2.49
C TYR A 226 9.81 -8.44 -2.17
N PHE A 227 9.52 -9.44 -2.98
CA PHE A 227 10.09 -10.77 -2.85
C PHE A 227 10.79 -11.16 -4.15
N ALA A 228 11.90 -11.87 -4.00
CA ALA A 228 12.59 -12.53 -5.09
C ALA A 228 12.94 -13.96 -4.68
N GLN A 229 12.78 -14.89 -5.61
CA GLN A 229 13.41 -16.19 -5.52
C GLN A 229 14.73 -16.11 -6.29
N VAL A 230 15.83 -16.43 -5.63
CA VAL A 230 17.18 -16.42 -6.24
C VAL A 230 17.83 -17.78 -6.13
N ARG A 231 18.51 -18.20 -7.18
CA ARG A 231 19.25 -19.47 -7.21
C ARG A 231 20.61 -19.27 -7.82
N ALA A 232 21.65 -19.81 -7.18
CA ALA A 232 23.01 -19.85 -7.68
C ALA A 232 23.60 -21.25 -7.44
N ILE A 233 23.81 -22.00 -8.51
CA ILE A 233 24.34 -23.37 -8.48
C ILE A 233 25.60 -23.45 -9.34
N GLU A 234 26.63 -24.09 -8.83
CA GLU A 234 27.84 -24.35 -9.63
C GLU A 234 27.53 -25.33 -10.77
N SER A 235 27.92 -25.00 -12.00
CA SER A 235 27.65 -25.83 -13.19
C SER A 235 28.47 -27.12 -13.24
N GLY A 236 29.45 -27.26 -12.34
CA GLY A 236 30.38 -28.38 -12.29
C GLY A 236 31.51 -28.28 -13.30
N VAL A 237 32.26 -29.38 -13.45
CA VAL A 237 33.40 -29.45 -14.36
C VAL A 237 32.93 -29.68 -15.79
N SER A 238 33.19 -28.71 -16.67
CA SER A 238 32.94 -28.87 -18.10
C SER A 238 34.21 -29.34 -18.82
N PRO A 239 34.11 -30.30 -19.75
CA PRO A 239 35.23 -30.69 -20.61
C PRO A 239 35.59 -29.60 -21.64
N VAL A 240 34.76 -28.55 -21.78
CA VAL A 240 34.99 -27.41 -22.66
C VAL A 240 35.64 -26.27 -21.86
N PRO A 241 36.76 -25.70 -22.32
CA PRO A 241 37.36 -24.51 -21.70
C PRO A 241 36.32 -23.37 -21.60
N GLY A 242 36.10 -22.85 -20.38
CA GLY A 242 35.09 -21.82 -20.11
C GLY A 242 33.66 -22.33 -19.91
N GLY A 243 33.43 -23.65 -19.91
CA GLY A 243 32.12 -24.23 -19.65
C GLY A 243 31.77 -24.45 -18.17
N SER A 244 32.70 -24.16 -17.26
CA SER A 244 32.47 -24.16 -15.80
C SER A 244 32.10 -22.75 -15.32
N GLY A 245 31.12 -22.64 -14.43
CA GLY A 245 30.65 -21.37 -13.90
C GLY A 245 29.47 -21.55 -12.95
N TRP A 246 28.57 -20.57 -12.89
CA TRP A 246 27.41 -20.54 -12.03
C TRP A 246 26.13 -20.37 -12.83
N TYR A 247 25.18 -21.29 -12.65
CA TYR A 247 23.79 -21.08 -13.06
C TYR A 247 23.14 -20.14 -12.06
N VAL A 248 22.71 -18.98 -12.55
CA VAL A 248 22.07 -17.95 -11.71
C VAL A 248 20.71 -17.61 -12.28
N ASP A 249 19.68 -17.82 -11.46
CA ASP A 249 18.30 -17.50 -11.79
C ASP A 249 17.73 -16.52 -10.77
N VAL A 250 16.97 -15.54 -11.25
CA VAL A 250 16.26 -14.57 -10.43
C VAL A 250 14.81 -14.47 -10.90
N ILE A 251 13.87 -14.70 -9.99
CA ILE A 251 12.43 -14.53 -10.21
C ILE A 251 11.95 -13.43 -9.28
N SER A 252 11.51 -12.30 -9.83
CA SER A 252 10.87 -11.23 -9.08
C SER A 252 10.06 -10.34 -10.01
N SER A 253 9.02 -9.68 -9.49
CA SER A 253 8.36 -8.57 -10.18
C SER A 253 9.27 -7.36 -10.36
N GLN A 254 10.33 -7.27 -9.54
CA GLN A 254 11.31 -6.18 -9.54
C GLN A 254 12.57 -6.48 -10.36
N TRP A 255 12.57 -7.57 -11.13
CA TRP A 255 13.74 -8.00 -11.91
C TRP A 255 13.87 -7.19 -13.20
N LEU A 256 14.98 -6.44 -13.35
CA LEU A 256 15.29 -5.67 -14.56
C LEU A 256 16.21 -6.39 -15.54
N GLY A 257 16.75 -7.54 -15.17
CA GLY A 257 17.57 -8.34 -16.08
C GLY A 257 16.74 -9.09 -17.12
N LYS A 258 17.40 -9.97 -17.87
CA LYS A 258 16.73 -10.76 -18.91
C LYS A 258 15.62 -11.61 -18.27
N PRO A 259 14.39 -11.60 -18.80
CA PRO A 259 13.32 -12.42 -18.28
C PRO A 259 13.66 -13.90 -18.50
N LEU A 260 13.35 -14.74 -17.51
CA LEU A 260 13.39 -16.19 -17.68
C LEU A 260 12.38 -16.63 -18.75
N THR A 261 12.54 -17.86 -19.24
CA THR A 261 11.62 -18.47 -20.21
C THR A 261 10.16 -18.41 -19.72
N SER A 262 9.20 -18.32 -20.64
CA SER A 262 7.78 -18.08 -20.33
C SER A 262 7.20 -19.06 -19.29
N CYS A 263 7.64 -20.32 -19.30
CA CYS A 263 7.21 -21.32 -18.34
C CYS A 263 7.70 -21.02 -16.92
N ALA A 264 8.97 -20.63 -16.74
CA ALA A 264 9.52 -20.31 -15.41
C ALA A 264 8.83 -19.10 -14.76
N ARG A 265 8.39 -18.13 -15.57
CA ARG A 265 7.64 -16.96 -15.10
C ARG A 265 6.20 -17.27 -14.70
N ILE A 266 5.51 -18.16 -15.43
CA ILE A 266 4.11 -18.52 -15.15
C ILE A 266 4.01 -19.38 -13.88
N TRP A 267 4.97 -20.28 -13.69
CA TRP A 267 4.96 -21.24 -12.58
C TRP A 267 5.75 -20.78 -11.36
N GLU A 268 6.38 -19.59 -11.42
CA GLU A 268 7.29 -19.07 -10.38
C GLU A 268 8.34 -20.09 -9.93
N ALA A 269 8.79 -20.91 -10.88
CA ALA A 269 9.65 -22.05 -10.63
C ALA A 269 10.86 -21.98 -11.56
N PHE A 270 12.03 -22.26 -11.00
CA PHE A 270 13.24 -22.24 -11.80
C PHE A 270 13.27 -23.39 -12.84
N PRO A 271 13.84 -23.17 -14.03
CA PRO A 271 14.11 -24.24 -14.97
C PRO A 271 15.06 -25.29 -14.37
N PRO A 272 15.12 -26.51 -14.90
CA PRO A 272 16.17 -27.46 -14.53
C PRO A 272 17.57 -26.83 -14.76
N ALA A 273 18.50 -27.04 -13.83
CA ALA A 273 19.88 -26.59 -14.00
C ALA A 273 20.63 -27.51 -15.00
N GLY A 274 21.30 -26.91 -15.98
CA GLY A 274 22.08 -27.63 -17.01
C GLY A 274 21.32 -27.92 -18.30
N THR A 275 22.07 -28.32 -19.35
CA THR A 275 21.45 -28.87 -20.56
C THR A 275 20.79 -30.22 -20.23
N PRO A 276 19.67 -30.56 -20.89
CA PRO A 276 19.10 -31.90 -20.75
C PRO A 276 20.19 -32.93 -21.07
N PRO A 277 20.31 -34.05 -20.31
CA PRO A 277 21.24 -35.12 -20.66
C PRO A 277 21.02 -35.50 -22.13
N GLY A 278 22.10 -35.79 -22.87
CA GLY A 278 22.10 -35.98 -24.33
C GLY A 278 21.11 -37.01 -24.90
N CYS A 279 20.41 -37.77 -24.04
CA CYS A 279 19.27 -38.60 -24.43
C CYS A 279 17.97 -37.83 -24.74
N LEU A 280 17.86 -36.51 -24.49
CA LEU A 280 16.66 -35.72 -24.79
C LEU A 280 16.73 -34.86 -26.07
N LEU A 281 17.81 -34.91 -26.85
CA LEU A 281 17.92 -34.22 -28.14
C LEU A 281 17.06 -34.83 -29.27
N ARG A 282 16.11 -35.72 -28.95
CA ARG A 282 15.26 -36.39 -29.95
C ARG A 282 13.76 -36.30 -29.68
N ILE A 283 13.33 -35.32 -28.91
CA ILE A 283 11.92 -34.93 -28.90
C ILE A 283 11.89 -33.44 -29.24
N THR A 284 11.60 -33.16 -30.51
CA THR A 284 10.97 -31.91 -30.92
C THR A 284 9.68 -31.77 -30.12
N LEU A 285 9.76 -31.15 -28.96
CA LEU A 285 8.63 -30.49 -28.35
C LEU A 285 8.82 -29.02 -28.65
N SER A 286 7.99 -28.54 -29.57
CA SER A 286 7.74 -27.13 -29.77
C SER A 286 7.40 -26.50 -28.41
N CYS A 287 8.30 -25.63 -27.96
CA CYS A 287 7.96 -24.42 -27.23
C CYS A 287 8.08 -23.25 -28.21
#